data_AF-A0A6J7CY36-F1
#
_entry.id   AF-A0A6J7CY36-F1
#
_cell.length_a   1.000
_cell.length_b   1.000
_cell.length_c   1.000
_cell.angle_alpha   90.00
_cell.angle_beta   90.00
_cell.angle_gamma   90.00
#
_symmetry.space_group_name_H-M   'P 1'
#
loop_
_entity.id
_entity.type
_entity.pdbx_description
1 polymer ?
#
loop_
_entity_poly.entity_id
_entity_poly.type
_entity_poly.pdbx_seq_one_letter_code
_entity_poly.pdbx_strand_id
1 'polypeptide(L)'
;MNRFKRVPRWLVISAFGIIPIVVALVNALRGGAILVGDRAVFALLVKDAATGSFPSVGQYSWHGWNHLGALIFYIFAPFHWLSGGAAWGLFAGVALYSSALLVAIAWLGHRLRGTWGSALGVTALLACWVSVGRIASVDAWTPYLALPLFILFVFAALGVTERDRASMWLMWVSASVVVQIHVGYLPIVGLVGLVACFVFWWTGGNQRSITRPIATAVLLFTPYLFHLREAVRNLGDLAHYFVTTNEPSIGLSRALHVMSFEMSPEASWLAGPSEVGLIGEAPSSSLTWLIGVALALIATTVWVWRSAEESPRRQYLYSAPLIWTMLVAGTFAVAQVRGYLFPYVVLWRSIIVIFVFAWIAGVVLANTTKFRQPMITVVAIGLFVLNIVGAILPVVDNKTSTSDADNVHLAIKQAVEFHRTAPTDGPIMLKLGDGGLVGLYPALVYDLEERGIPNGIEPGTEWVFGDRALTDEASTLWFVCDTGTAFSLLAAQPEAQVVSVVTPFNEPDEAKVRQLQVQLATQLQTIGHEEFLSSLESPLVSLALTGLDIDHDAAAELASYNARTPEPGFRFGIVAFPADSVPDLWWSLNAFS
;
A
#
# COMPACT_ATOMS: atom_id res chain seq x y z
N MET A 1 -25.55 -43.99 -13.05
CA MET A 1 -24.32 -43.77 -12.25
C MET A 1 -23.85 -42.32 -12.43
N ASN A 2 -24.56 -41.33 -11.86
CA ASN A 2 -24.32 -39.88 -12.05
C ASN A 2 -23.79 -39.25 -10.75
N ARG A 3 -22.62 -39.68 -10.27
CA ARG A 3 -22.01 -39.17 -9.02
C ARG A 3 -21.02 -38.01 -9.21
N PHE A 4 -20.77 -37.54 -10.43
CA PHE A 4 -20.12 -36.24 -10.63
C PHE A 4 -21.18 -35.14 -10.47
N LYS A 5 -21.43 -34.76 -9.20
CA LYS A 5 -22.13 -33.53 -8.86
C LYS A 5 -21.46 -32.38 -9.62
N ARG A 6 -22.25 -31.59 -10.36
CA ARG A 6 -21.73 -30.39 -11.07
C ARG A 6 -20.94 -29.54 -10.07
N VAL A 7 -19.69 -29.23 -10.41
CA VAL A 7 -18.83 -28.36 -9.61
C VAL A 7 -19.57 -27.03 -9.38
N PRO A 8 -19.68 -26.54 -8.13
CA PRO A 8 -20.29 -25.25 -7.84
C PRO A 8 -19.65 -24.13 -8.68
N ARG A 9 -20.48 -23.30 -9.34
CA ARG A 9 -19.98 -22.24 -10.23
C ARG A 9 -19.06 -21.24 -9.54
N TRP A 10 -19.29 -20.97 -8.25
CA TRP A 10 -18.43 -20.07 -7.49
C TRP A 10 -17.01 -20.61 -7.33
N LEU A 11 -16.82 -21.93 -7.19
CA LEU A 11 -15.48 -22.54 -7.15
C LEU A 11 -14.77 -22.38 -8.49
N VAL A 12 -15.50 -22.47 -9.60
CA VAL A 12 -14.94 -22.24 -10.94
C VAL A 12 -14.50 -20.78 -11.08
N ILE A 13 -15.34 -19.83 -10.66
CA ILE A 13 -14.99 -18.39 -10.67
C ILE A 13 -13.78 -18.12 -9.77
N SER A 14 -13.73 -18.70 -8.57
CA SER A 14 -12.57 -18.59 -7.68
C SER A 14 -11.30 -19.15 -8.31
N ALA A 15 -11.38 -20.34 -8.92
CA ALA A 15 -10.24 -20.96 -9.57
C ALA A 15 -9.67 -20.08 -10.70
N PHE A 16 -10.53 -19.48 -11.52
CA PHE A 16 -10.11 -18.52 -12.54
C PHE A 16 -9.57 -17.22 -11.93
N GLY A 17 -10.17 -16.71 -10.85
CA GLY A 17 -9.70 -15.53 -10.15
C GLY A 17 -8.35 -15.70 -9.45
N ILE A 18 -7.94 -16.94 -9.15
CA ILE A 18 -6.62 -17.26 -8.59
C ILE A 18 -5.52 -17.23 -9.65
N ILE A 19 -5.84 -17.38 -10.94
CA ILE A 19 -4.84 -17.42 -12.02
C ILE A 19 -3.93 -16.18 -12.01
N PRO A 20 -4.45 -14.94 -11.98
CA PRO A 20 -3.60 -13.75 -11.88
C PRO A 20 -2.68 -13.74 -10.65
N ILE A 21 -3.14 -14.25 -9.50
CA ILE A 21 -2.34 -14.35 -8.27
C ILE A 21 -1.17 -15.31 -8.47
N VAL A 22 -1.42 -16.47 -9.09
CA VAL A 22 -0.35 -17.45 -9.38
C VAL A 22 0.64 -16.89 -10.40
N VAL A 23 0.18 -16.18 -11.42
CA VAL A 23 1.06 -15.52 -12.40
C VAL A 23 1.93 -14.46 -11.72
N ALA A 24 1.34 -13.62 -10.87
CA ALA A 24 2.07 -12.64 -10.07
C ALA A 24 3.09 -13.29 -9.13
N LEU A 25 2.73 -14.38 -8.46
CA LEU A 25 3.66 -15.13 -7.61
C LEU A 25 4.84 -15.65 -8.43
N VAL A 26 4.58 -16.34 -9.54
CA VAL A 26 5.64 -16.89 -10.40
C VAL A 26 6.58 -15.80 -10.90
N ASN A 27 6.05 -14.64 -11.29
CA ASN A 27 6.88 -13.54 -11.78
C ASN A 27 7.67 -12.88 -10.65
N ALA A 28 7.06 -12.69 -9.46
CA ALA A 28 7.77 -12.19 -8.28
C ALA A 28 8.93 -13.12 -7.88
N LEU A 29 8.69 -14.44 -7.90
CA LEU A 29 9.73 -15.44 -7.60
C LEU A 29 10.84 -15.47 -8.67
N ARG A 30 10.49 -15.32 -9.95
CA ARG A 30 11.48 -15.22 -11.04
C ARG A 30 12.32 -13.94 -10.95
N GLY A 31 11.72 -12.86 -10.46
CA GLY A 31 12.41 -11.60 -10.16
C GLY A 31 13.20 -11.60 -8.86
N GLY A 32 13.39 -12.76 -8.21
CA GLY A 32 14.22 -12.90 -7.02
C GLY A 32 13.53 -12.59 -5.69
N ALA A 33 12.22 -12.32 -5.69
CA ALA A 33 11.45 -12.03 -4.47
C ALA A 33 12.06 -10.90 -3.62
N ILE A 34 12.49 -9.82 -4.28
CA ILE A 34 13.18 -8.70 -3.64
C ILE A 34 12.20 -7.92 -2.76
N LEU A 35 12.60 -7.64 -1.52
CA LEU A 35 11.84 -6.87 -0.54
C LEU A 35 12.48 -5.48 -0.41
N VAL A 36 11.73 -4.44 -0.77
CA VAL A 36 12.18 -3.04 -0.73
C VAL A 36 11.22 -2.17 0.07
N GLY A 37 11.74 -1.10 0.67
CA GLY A 37 10.98 -0.14 1.47
C GLY A 37 10.10 -0.83 2.52
N ASP A 38 8.82 -0.47 2.52
CA ASP A 38 7.78 -1.01 3.40
C ASP A 38 7.68 -2.53 3.42
N ARG A 39 8.02 -3.22 2.31
CA ARG A 39 7.95 -4.68 2.23
C ARG A 39 9.05 -5.32 3.06
N ALA A 40 10.24 -4.71 3.09
CA ALA A 40 11.35 -5.16 3.91
C ALA A 40 11.03 -4.95 5.40
N VAL A 41 10.49 -3.78 5.78
CA VAL A 41 10.01 -3.52 7.15
C VAL A 41 8.94 -4.53 7.55
N PHE A 42 7.96 -4.80 6.67
CA PHE A 42 6.93 -5.80 6.94
C PHE A 42 7.54 -7.20 7.16
N ALA A 43 8.52 -7.59 6.34
CA ALA A 43 9.20 -8.88 6.48
C ALA A 43 10.01 -9.00 7.78
N LEU A 44 10.64 -7.91 8.22
CA LEU A 44 11.30 -7.84 9.53
C LEU A 44 10.31 -8.08 10.68
N LEU A 45 9.13 -7.45 10.63
CA LEU A 45 8.09 -7.65 11.66
C LEU A 45 7.46 -9.06 11.61
N VAL A 46 7.37 -9.66 10.42
CA VAL A 46 6.99 -11.08 10.27
C VAL A 46 8.04 -11.99 10.90
N LYS A 47 9.33 -11.70 10.68
CA LYS A 47 10.44 -12.42 11.31
C LYS A 47 10.35 -12.31 12.83
N ASP A 48 10.13 -11.12 13.37
CA ASP A 48 9.97 -10.87 14.81
C ASP A 48 8.80 -11.67 15.42
N ALA A 49 7.66 -11.73 14.71
CA ALA A 49 6.53 -12.56 15.09
C ALA A 49 6.86 -14.07 15.04
N ALA A 50 7.72 -14.48 14.10
CA ALA A 50 8.14 -15.86 13.91
C ALA A 50 9.23 -16.30 14.90
N THR A 51 10.09 -15.39 15.37
CA THR A 51 11.21 -15.68 16.28
C THR A 51 10.92 -15.39 17.75
N GLY A 52 9.78 -14.77 18.05
CA GLY A 52 9.30 -14.58 19.42
C GLY A 52 9.60 -13.21 20.05
N SER A 53 9.86 -12.17 19.24
CA SER A 53 9.91 -10.78 19.73
C SER A 53 8.50 -10.16 19.92
N PHE A 54 7.48 -10.85 19.41
CA PHE A 54 6.05 -10.58 19.60
C PHE A 54 5.61 -9.12 19.36
N PRO A 55 5.60 -8.64 18.11
CA PRO A 55 5.08 -7.31 17.78
C PRO A 55 3.66 -7.08 18.31
N SER A 56 3.41 -5.90 18.88
CA SER A 56 2.11 -5.57 19.50
C SER A 56 1.22 -4.68 18.62
N VAL A 57 1.84 -3.80 17.83
CA VAL A 57 1.20 -2.84 16.93
C VAL A 57 1.38 -3.22 15.46
N GLY A 58 0.62 -2.59 14.57
CA GLY A 58 0.70 -2.81 13.13
C GLY A 58 1.90 -2.10 12.49
N GLN A 59 1.95 -2.12 11.15
CA GLN A 59 3.01 -1.43 10.41
C GLN A 59 2.99 0.07 10.69
N TYR A 60 4.18 0.66 10.60
CA TYR A 60 4.41 2.08 10.79
C TYR A 60 3.66 2.96 9.77
N SER A 61 3.40 4.21 10.16
CA SER A 61 2.90 5.29 9.32
C SER A 61 3.92 6.42 9.37
N TRP A 62 4.21 7.04 8.23
CA TRP A 62 5.16 8.16 8.13
C TRP A 62 4.82 9.38 9.03
N HIS A 63 3.63 9.39 9.64
CA HIS A 63 3.19 10.35 10.63
C HIS A 63 3.65 10.06 12.08
N GLY A 64 4.56 9.09 12.29
CA GLY A 64 5.17 8.81 13.59
C GLY A 64 4.33 7.95 14.55
N TRP A 65 3.40 7.16 14.01
CA TRP A 65 2.59 6.18 14.75
C TRP A 65 2.45 4.89 13.95
N ASN A 66 1.96 3.82 14.58
CA ASN A 66 1.74 2.50 13.99
C ASN A 66 0.25 2.17 13.85
N HIS A 67 -0.11 1.36 12.86
CA HIS A 67 -1.48 0.88 12.70
C HIS A 67 -1.94 0.01 13.91
N LEU A 68 -3.26 -0.21 14.01
CA LEU A 68 -3.91 -0.67 15.23
C LEU A 68 -3.73 -2.17 15.57
N GLY A 69 -2.87 -2.92 14.90
CA GLY A 69 -2.64 -4.32 15.30
C GLY A 69 -1.66 -5.12 14.49
N ALA A 70 -0.97 -6.02 15.20
CA ALA A 70 0.09 -6.86 14.68
C ALA A 70 -0.40 -8.20 14.08
N LEU A 71 -1.70 -8.53 14.14
CA LEU A 71 -2.20 -9.87 13.81
C LEU A 71 -1.72 -10.35 12.44
N ILE A 72 -1.60 -9.45 11.47
CA ILE A 72 -1.17 -9.77 10.11
C ILE A 72 0.25 -10.36 10.07
N PHE A 73 1.16 -9.94 10.95
CA PHE A 73 2.51 -10.49 11.03
C PHE A 73 2.49 -11.95 11.49
N TYR A 74 1.64 -12.27 12.47
CA TYR A 74 1.43 -13.63 12.95
C TYR A 74 0.75 -14.55 11.92
N ILE A 75 -0.11 -13.99 11.06
CA ILE A 75 -0.69 -14.73 9.93
C ILE A 75 0.40 -15.17 8.96
N PHE A 76 1.45 -14.37 8.77
CA PHE A 76 2.53 -14.66 7.83
C PHE A 76 3.73 -15.40 8.45
N ALA A 77 3.87 -15.42 9.78
CA ALA A 77 4.94 -16.12 10.50
C ALA A 77 5.09 -17.62 10.10
N PRO A 78 4.01 -18.41 9.89
CA PRO A 78 4.16 -19.79 9.44
C PRO A 78 4.88 -19.94 8.10
N PHE A 79 4.72 -18.98 7.18
CA PHE A 79 5.38 -19.03 5.88
C PHE A 79 6.85 -18.63 5.97
N HIS A 80 7.20 -17.77 6.92
CA HIS A 80 8.59 -17.51 7.28
C HIS A 80 9.27 -18.79 7.78
N TRP A 81 8.63 -19.55 8.69
CA TRP A 81 9.18 -20.83 9.15
C TRP A 81 9.30 -21.86 8.03
N LEU A 82 8.25 -22.04 7.22
CA LEU A 82 8.23 -23.02 6.13
C LEU A 82 9.25 -22.74 5.02
N SER A 83 9.65 -21.47 4.86
CA SER A 83 10.66 -21.06 3.89
C SER A 83 12.09 -21.06 4.45
N GLY A 84 12.27 -21.36 5.74
CA GLY A 84 13.56 -21.26 6.42
C GLY A 84 14.03 -19.81 6.57
N GLY A 85 13.09 -18.85 6.60
CA GLY A 85 13.36 -17.42 6.73
C GLY A 85 13.51 -16.66 5.40
N ALA A 86 13.51 -17.37 4.26
CA ALA A 86 13.75 -16.77 2.96
C ALA A 86 12.59 -15.86 2.49
N ALA A 87 12.93 -14.77 1.80
CA ALA A 87 11.98 -13.76 1.33
C ALA A 87 10.80 -14.34 0.51
N TRP A 88 11.02 -15.39 -0.28
CA TRP A 88 9.98 -16.04 -1.08
C TRP A 88 8.81 -16.57 -0.24
N GLY A 89 9.04 -16.92 1.03
CA GLY A 89 8.01 -17.38 1.94
C GLY A 89 6.92 -16.34 2.16
N LEU A 90 7.30 -15.06 2.24
CA LEU A 90 6.34 -13.96 2.41
C LEU A 90 5.43 -13.82 1.18
N PHE A 91 5.99 -13.84 -0.04
CA PHE A 91 5.21 -13.79 -1.29
C PHE A 91 4.23 -14.97 -1.40
N ALA A 92 4.68 -16.18 -1.04
CA ALA A 92 3.82 -17.36 -1.01
C ALA A 92 2.69 -17.23 0.03
N GLY A 93 3.01 -16.67 1.21
CA GLY A 93 2.05 -16.36 2.24
C GLY A 93 0.98 -15.38 1.77
N VAL A 94 1.39 -14.27 1.15
CA VAL A 94 0.48 -13.25 0.61
C VAL A 94 -0.38 -13.85 -0.51
N ALA A 95 0.19 -14.65 -1.40
CA ALA A 95 -0.56 -15.33 -2.45
C ALA A 95 -1.65 -16.26 -1.88
N LEU A 96 -1.34 -17.02 -0.81
CA LEU A 96 -2.32 -17.87 -0.14
C LEU A 96 -3.39 -17.05 0.59
N TYR A 97 -3.00 -15.98 1.27
CA TYR A 97 -3.89 -15.03 1.93
C TYR A 97 -4.90 -14.41 0.94
N SER A 98 -4.39 -13.85 -0.16
CA SER A 98 -5.18 -13.27 -1.24
C SER A 98 -6.13 -14.30 -1.87
N SER A 99 -5.64 -15.52 -2.10
CA SER A 99 -6.45 -16.63 -2.63
C SER A 99 -7.56 -17.04 -1.66
N ALA A 100 -7.26 -17.16 -0.37
CA ALA A 100 -8.24 -17.53 0.65
C ALA A 100 -9.35 -16.48 0.78
N LEU A 101 -9.00 -15.20 0.77
CA LEU A 101 -9.98 -14.11 0.80
C LEU A 101 -10.79 -14.04 -0.49
N LEU A 102 -10.17 -14.23 -1.67
CA LEU A 102 -10.88 -14.29 -2.94
C LEU A 102 -11.91 -15.43 -2.94
N VAL A 103 -11.54 -16.61 -2.43
CA VAL A 103 -12.45 -17.75 -2.24
C VAL A 103 -13.58 -17.39 -1.28
N ALA A 104 -13.29 -16.74 -0.15
CA ALA A 104 -14.31 -16.29 0.81
C ALA A 104 -15.28 -15.26 0.20
N ILE A 105 -14.77 -14.29 -0.56
CA ILE A 105 -15.56 -13.29 -1.29
C ILE A 105 -16.46 -13.98 -2.32
N ALA A 106 -15.91 -14.87 -3.13
CA ALA A 106 -16.65 -15.59 -4.16
C ALA A 106 -17.76 -16.47 -3.55
N TRP A 107 -17.45 -17.16 -2.44
CA TRP A 107 -18.41 -17.98 -1.69
C TRP A 107 -19.52 -17.13 -1.08
N LEU A 108 -19.16 -16.04 -0.38
CA LEU A 108 -20.14 -15.16 0.25
C LEU A 108 -21.01 -14.45 -0.80
N GLY A 109 -20.41 -13.95 -1.87
CA GLY A 109 -21.12 -13.41 -3.02
C GLY A 109 -22.08 -14.43 -3.64
N HIS A 110 -21.67 -15.70 -3.74
CA HIS A 110 -22.54 -16.79 -4.20
C HIS A 110 -23.75 -16.98 -3.29
N ARG A 111 -23.49 -16.99 -1.99
CA ARG A 111 -24.50 -17.20 -0.96
C ARG A 111 -25.57 -16.10 -0.98
N LEU A 112 -25.17 -14.85 -1.19
CA LEU A 112 -26.08 -13.70 -1.16
C LEU A 112 -26.79 -13.44 -2.49
N ARG A 113 -26.10 -13.65 -3.62
CA ARG A 113 -26.58 -13.23 -4.96
C ARG A 113 -26.28 -14.23 -6.08
N GLY A 114 -25.93 -15.47 -5.75
CA GLY A 114 -25.64 -16.53 -6.73
C GLY A 114 -24.39 -16.23 -7.56
N THR A 115 -24.33 -16.75 -8.79
CA THR A 115 -23.15 -16.59 -9.68
C THR A 115 -22.79 -15.12 -9.91
N TRP A 116 -23.78 -14.23 -9.90
CA TRP A 116 -23.58 -12.79 -10.11
C TRP A 116 -22.81 -12.16 -8.95
N GLY A 117 -23.14 -12.50 -7.70
CA GLY A 117 -22.40 -12.00 -6.53
C GLY A 117 -20.95 -12.50 -6.49
N SER A 118 -20.72 -13.78 -6.85
CA SER A 118 -19.34 -14.30 -6.96
C SER A 118 -18.53 -13.56 -8.02
N ALA A 119 -19.12 -13.37 -9.21
CA ALA A 119 -18.46 -12.65 -10.30
C ALA A 119 -18.18 -11.20 -9.91
N LEU A 120 -19.15 -10.49 -9.32
CA LEU A 120 -18.97 -9.13 -8.84
C LEU A 120 -17.80 -9.02 -7.86
N GLY A 121 -17.75 -9.90 -6.85
CA GLY A 121 -16.72 -9.81 -5.83
C GLY A 121 -15.32 -10.12 -6.34
N VAL A 122 -15.17 -11.15 -7.18
CA VAL A 122 -13.87 -11.46 -7.78
C VAL A 122 -13.45 -10.38 -8.78
N THR A 123 -14.36 -9.92 -9.66
CA THR A 123 -14.06 -8.84 -10.60
C THR A 123 -13.69 -7.54 -9.88
N ALA A 124 -14.40 -7.19 -8.80
CA ALA A 124 -14.07 -5.99 -8.01
C ALA A 124 -12.66 -6.09 -7.43
N LEU A 125 -12.27 -7.24 -6.88
CA LEU A 125 -10.93 -7.45 -6.34
C LEU A 125 -9.86 -7.37 -7.44
N LEU A 126 -10.08 -8.04 -8.58
CA LEU A 126 -9.16 -7.99 -9.70
C LEU A 126 -9.01 -6.56 -10.24
N ALA A 127 -10.11 -5.82 -10.40
CA ALA A 127 -10.09 -4.43 -10.85
C ALA A 127 -9.30 -3.53 -9.89
N CYS A 128 -9.42 -3.74 -8.58
CA CYS A 128 -8.66 -2.99 -7.57
C CYS A 128 -7.16 -3.33 -7.57
N TRP A 129 -6.78 -4.57 -7.89
CA TRP A 129 -5.36 -4.90 -8.07
C TRP A 129 -4.81 -4.31 -9.37
N VAL A 130 -5.59 -4.35 -10.45
CA VAL A 130 -5.21 -3.71 -11.73
C VAL A 130 -5.04 -2.20 -11.56
N SER A 131 -5.85 -1.55 -10.74
CA SER A 131 -5.79 -0.08 -10.53
C SER A 131 -4.52 0.40 -9.84
N VAL A 132 -3.75 -0.50 -9.21
CA VAL A 132 -2.55 -0.15 -8.44
C VAL A 132 -1.26 -0.77 -8.97
N GLY A 133 -1.35 -1.84 -9.77
CA GLY A 133 -0.21 -2.35 -10.53
C GLY A 133 0.06 -3.85 -10.41
N ARG A 134 1.21 -4.26 -10.98
CA ARG A 134 1.49 -5.59 -11.54
C ARG A 134 1.54 -6.74 -10.52
N ILE A 135 1.84 -6.48 -9.25
CA ILE A 135 2.08 -7.53 -8.23
C ILE A 135 1.22 -7.40 -6.97
N ALA A 136 0.24 -6.49 -6.95
CA ALA A 136 -0.52 -6.16 -5.74
C ALA A 136 -1.20 -7.36 -5.04
N SER A 137 -1.45 -8.45 -5.78
CA SER A 137 -2.04 -9.68 -5.24
C SER A 137 -1.09 -10.56 -4.43
N VAL A 138 0.22 -10.38 -4.55
CA VAL A 138 1.28 -11.17 -3.87
C VAL A 138 2.26 -10.29 -3.10
N ASP A 139 1.94 -9.01 -3.01
CA ASP A 139 2.79 -7.98 -2.45
C ASP A 139 2.36 -7.65 -1.02
N ALA A 140 3.30 -7.78 -0.07
CA ALA A 140 3.09 -7.62 1.36
C ALA A 140 3.04 -6.15 1.81
N TRP A 141 2.39 -5.29 1.03
CA TRP A 141 2.21 -3.89 1.36
C TRP A 141 0.82 -3.65 1.97
N THR A 142 0.74 -2.92 3.08
CA THR A 142 -0.51 -2.75 3.85
C THR A 142 -1.71 -2.25 3.05
N PRO A 143 -1.58 -1.30 2.09
CA PRO A 143 -2.73 -0.85 1.31
C PRO A 143 -3.32 -1.98 0.46
N TYR A 144 -2.49 -2.90 -0.03
CA TYR A 144 -2.90 -4.03 -0.88
C TYR A 144 -3.54 -5.16 -0.07
N LEU A 145 -2.96 -5.48 1.10
CA LEU A 145 -3.52 -6.47 2.02
C LEU A 145 -4.92 -6.08 2.51
N ALA A 146 -5.20 -4.78 2.65
CA ALA A 146 -6.49 -4.27 3.10
C ALA A 146 -7.62 -4.44 2.06
N LEU A 147 -7.33 -4.40 0.75
CA LEU A 147 -8.33 -4.45 -0.33
C LEU A 147 -9.26 -5.68 -0.27
N PRO A 148 -8.76 -6.94 -0.26
CA PRO A 148 -9.63 -8.11 -0.22
C PRO A 148 -10.44 -8.19 1.08
N LEU A 149 -9.88 -7.78 2.22
CA LEU A 149 -10.63 -7.72 3.47
C LEU A 149 -11.77 -6.71 3.43
N PHE A 150 -11.54 -5.54 2.82
CA PHE A 150 -12.58 -4.53 2.71
C PHE A 150 -13.71 -4.96 1.77
N ILE A 151 -13.40 -5.62 0.65
CA ILE A 151 -14.44 -6.21 -0.22
C ILE A 151 -15.24 -7.27 0.54
N LEU A 152 -14.57 -8.15 1.28
CA LEU A 152 -15.21 -9.14 2.13
C LEU A 152 -16.12 -8.48 3.18
N PHE A 153 -15.65 -7.41 3.82
CA PHE A 153 -16.42 -6.60 4.76
C PHE A 153 -17.68 -6.03 4.12
N VAL A 154 -17.59 -5.43 2.92
CA VAL A 154 -18.75 -4.84 2.24
C VAL A 154 -19.80 -5.90 1.91
N PHE A 155 -19.40 -7.06 1.37
CA PHE A 155 -20.33 -8.18 1.15
C PHE A 155 -20.95 -8.67 2.46
N ALA A 156 -20.14 -8.76 3.52
CA ALA A 156 -20.61 -9.19 4.82
C ALA A 156 -21.60 -8.19 5.43
N ALA A 157 -21.34 -6.89 5.36
CA ALA A 157 -22.27 -5.84 5.79
C ALA A 157 -23.60 -5.92 5.02
N LEU A 158 -23.56 -6.10 3.70
CA LEU A 158 -24.76 -6.33 2.89
C LEU A 158 -25.53 -7.56 3.36
N GLY A 159 -24.86 -8.69 3.57
CA GLY A 159 -25.51 -9.92 4.04
C GLY A 159 -26.06 -9.82 5.47
N VAL A 160 -25.49 -8.97 6.33
CA VAL A 160 -26.06 -8.66 7.66
C VAL A 160 -27.43 -8.01 7.53
N THR A 161 -27.64 -7.12 6.54
CA THR A 161 -28.98 -6.53 6.28
C THR A 161 -30.01 -7.57 5.84
N GLU A 162 -29.54 -8.69 5.29
CA GLU A 162 -30.35 -9.85 4.89
C GLU A 162 -30.44 -10.92 5.99
N ARG A 163 -29.91 -10.63 7.19
CA ARG A 163 -29.85 -11.52 8.36
C ARG A 163 -29.08 -12.81 8.12
N ASP A 164 -28.10 -12.79 7.22
CA ASP A 164 -27.21 -13.92 7.03
C ASP A 164 -26.25 -14.08 8.23
N ARG A 165 -26.22 -15.28 8.80
CA ARG A 165 -25.42 -15.55 10.02
C ARG A 165 -23.92 -15.56 9.76
N ALA A 166 -23.49 -16.06 8.59
CA ALA A 166 -22.07 -16.09 8.26
C ALA A 166 -21.57 -14.68 7.97
N SER A 167 -22.36 -13.87 7.29
CA SER A 167 -22.12 -12.44 7.10
C SER A 167 -21.88 -11.68 8.40
N MET A 168 -22.64 -11.95 9.47
CA MET A 168 -22.40 -11.29 10.77
C MET A 168 -20.98 -11.57 11.30
N TRP A 169 -20.55 -12.83 11.28
CA TRP A 169 -19.20 -13.21 11.70
C TRP A 169 -18.13 -12.59 10.82
N LEU A 170 -18.29 -12.70 9.50
CA LEU A 170 -17.33 -12.20 8.54
C LEU A 170 -17.20 -10.68 8.62
N MET A 171 -18.29 -9.95 8.83
CA MET A 171 -18.28 -8.48 8.94
C MET A 171 -17.40 -8.03 10.11
N TRP A 172 -17.58 -8.63 11.30
CA TRP A 172 -16.79 -8.27 12.49
C TRP A 172 -15.33 -8.70 12.38
N VAL A 173 -15.06 -9.89 11.84
CA VAL A 173 -13.70 -10.39 11.64
C VAL A 173 -12.97 -9.52 10.61
N SER A 174 -13.54 -9.31 9.43
CA SER A 174 -12.88 -8.51 8.38
C SER A 174 -12.73 -7.05 8.78
N ALA A 175 -13.69 -6.46 9.50
CA ALA A 175 -13.57 -5.09 10.02
C ALA A 175 -12.43 -4.96 11.04
N SER A 176 -12.28 -5.94 11.94
CA SER A 176 -11.17 -5.96 12.91
C SER A 176 -9.82 -6.03 12.19
N VAL A 177 -9.64 -7.01 11.29
CA VAL A 177 -8.35 -7.23 10.63
C VAL A 177 -7.99 -6.07 9.68
N VAL A 178 -8.94 -5.52 8.93
CA VAL A 178 -8.64 -4.43 7.98
C VAL A 178 -8.19 -3.14 8.70
N VAL A 179 -8.77 -2.85 9.87
CA VAL A 179 -8.39 -1.70 10.69
C VAL A 179 -7.03 -1.88 11.36
N GLN A 180 -6.68 -3.12 11.73
CA GLN A 180 -5.34 -3.45 12.21
C GLN A 180 -4.27 -3.24 11.13
N ILE A 181 -4.58 -3.61 9.88
CA ILE A 181 -3.66 -3.43 8.74
C ILE A 181 -3.55 -1.94 8.36
N HIS A 182 -4.67 -1.22 8.30
CA HIS A 182 -4.69 0.17 7.84
C HIS A 182 -5.81 0.96 8.53
N VAL A 183 -5.43 1.85 9.45
CA VAL A 183 -6.38 2.62 10.28
C VAL A 183 -7.31 3.54 9.48
N GLY A 184 -6.91 3.96 8.27
CA GLY A 184 -7.75 4.76 7.38
C GLY A 184 -9.11 4.14 7.03
N TYR A 185 -9.29 2.83 7.22
CA TYR A 185 -10.57 2.15 7.02
C TYR A 185 -11.55 2.31 8.20
N LEU A 186 -11.05 2.67 9.40
CA LEU A 186 -11.82 2.76 10.64
C LEU A 186 -13.13 3.58 10.53
N PRO A 187 -13.13 4.84 10.04
CA PRO A 187 -14.37 5.62 9.96
C PRO A 187 -15.42 4.95 9.05
N ILE A 188 -14.96 4.28 7.99
CA ILE A 188 -15.83 3.66 7.00
C ILE A 188 -16.41 2.36 7.55
N VAL A 189 -15.57 1.44 8.03
CA VAL A 189 -16.06 0.17 8.57
C VAL A 189 -16.88 0.36 9.83
N GLY A 190 -16.52 1.36 10.64
CA GLY A 190 -17.28 1.77 11.82
C GLY A 190 -18.69 2.21 11.44
N LEU A 191 -18.83 3.21 10.56
CA LEU A 191 -20.16 3.73 10.22
C LEU A 191 -21.00 2.74 9.41
N VAL A 192 -20.40 2.05 8.43
CA VAL A 192 -21.09 1.04 7.61
C VAL A 192 -21.51 -0.16 8.47
N GLY A 193 -20.65 -0.62 9.38
CA GLY A 193 -20.96 -1.72 10.30
C GLY A 193 -22.08 -1.36 11.29
N LEU A 194 -22.08 -0.13 11.81
CA LEU A 194 -23.15 0.39 12.68
C LEU A 194 -24.48 0.45 11.94
N VAL A 195 -24.50 0.98 10.71
CA VAL A 195 -25.72 1.02 9.88
C VAL A 195 -26.21 -0.39 9.54
N ALA A 196 -25.31 -1.33 9.25
CA ALA A 196 -25.68 -2.72 9.00
C ALA A 196 -26.34 -3.35 10.23
N CYS A 197 -25.77 -3.14 11.43
CA CYS A 197 -26.35 -3.60 12.69
C CYS A 197 -27.71 -2.95 12.97
N PHE A 198 -27.84 -1.64 12.70
CA PHE A 198 -29.10 -0.92 12.86
C PHE A 198 -30.20 -1.47 11.94
N VAL A 199 -29.91 -1.70 10.66
CA VAL A 199 -30.86 -2.32 9.71
C VAL A 199 -31.19 -3.75 10.13
N PHE A 200 -30.21 -4.52 10.59
CA PHE A 200 -30.44 -5.87 11.13
C PHE A 200 -31.40 -5.85 12.32
N TRP A 201 -31.24 -4.92 13.27
CA TRP A 201 -32.14 -4.77 14.41
C TRP A 201 -33.52 -4.28 14.00
N TRP A 202 -33.59 -3.23 13.18
CA TRP A 202 -34.85 -2.63 12.72
C TRP A 202 -35.73 -3.65 12.01
N THR A 203 -35.11 -4.57 11.27
CA THR A 203 -35.86 -5.62 10.57
C THR A 203 -36.27 -6.78 11.48
N GLY A 204 -35.79 -6.87 12.73
CA GLY A 204 -36.15 -7.91 13.69
C GLY A 204 -35.09 -9.01 13.88
N GLY A 205 -33.81 -8.67 13.69
CA GLY A 205 -32.67 -9.55 13.96
C GLY A 205 -32.46 -9.82 15.46
N ASN A 206 -32.01 -11.04 15.80
CA ASN A 206 -31.72 -11.41 17.19
C ASN A 206 -30.39 -10.80 17.67
N GLN A 207 -30.45 -9.89 18.65
CA GLN A 207 -29.29 -9.18 19.20
C GLN A 207 -28.21 -10.12 19.76
N ARG A 208 -28.60 -11.26 20.35
CA ARG A 208 -27.65 -12.26 20.90
C ARG A 208 -26.74 -12.89 19.83
N SER A 209 -27.09 -12.77 18.55
CA SER A 209 -26.27 -13.28 17.45
C SER A 209 -25.01 -12.43 17.20
N ILE A 210 -24.93 -11.21 17.75
CA ILE A 210 -23.83 -10.27 17.55
C ILE A 210 -22.72 -10.46 18.60
N THR A 211 -23.05 -10.93 19.81
CA THR A 211 -22.12 -11.01 20.94
C THR A 211 -20.88 -11.85 20.64
N ARG A 212 -21.04 -13.02 20.01
CA ARG A 212 -19.91 -13.90 19.67
C ARG A 212 -19.01 -13.31 18.57
N PRO A 213 -19.55 -12.81 17.44
CA PRO A 213 -18.78 -12.06 16.45
C PRO A 213 -17.96 -10.90 17.04
N ILE A 214 -18.56 -10.08 17.92
CA ILE A 214 -17.85 -8.98 18.59
C ILE A 214 -16.72 -9.54 19.48
N ALA A 215 -17.03 -10.54 20.32
CA ALA A 215 -16.02 -11.14 21.19
C ALA A 215 -14.83 -11.68 20.38
N THR A 216 -15.08 -12.31 19.23
CA THR A 216 -13.99 -12.74 18.34
C THR A 216 -13.23 -11.58 17.74
N ALA A 217 -13.90 -10.53 17.24
CA ALA A 217 -13.23 -9.34 16.74
C ALA A 217 -12.31 -8.70 17.80
N VAL A 218 -12.72 -8.68 19.07
CA VAL A 218 -11.91 -8.21 20.21
C VAL A 218 -10.74 -9.16 20.48
N LEU A 219 -10.95 -10.48 20.44
CA LEU A 219 -9.88 -11.46 20.62
C LEU A 219 -8.81 -11.38 19.52
N LEU A 220 -9.16 -10.89 18.32
CA LEU A 220 -8.18 -10.66 17.27
C LEU A 220 -7.20 -9.50 17.57
N PHE A 221 -7.48 -8.66 18.57
CA PHE A 221 -6.55 -7.65 19.09
C PHE A 221 -5.69 -8.17 20.26
N THR A 222 -5.72 -9.46 20.57
CA THR A 222 -4.87 -10.04 21.64
C THR A 222 -3.38 -9.74 21.52
N PRO A 223 -2.76 -9.54 20.33
CA PRO A 223 -1.35 -9.14 20.26
C PRO A 223 -1.00 -7.84 21.00
N TYR A 224 -1.97 -6.95 21.23
CA TYR A 224 -1.77 -5.74 22.06
C TYR A 224 -1.29 -6.08 23.48
N LEU A 225 -1.59 -7.29 23.96
CA LEU A 225 -1.24 -7.72 25.31
C LEU A 225 0.24 -8.10 25.44
N PHE A 226 0.98 -8.31 24.34
CA PHE A 226 2.41 -8.65 24.41
C PHE A 226 3.24 -7.46 24.91
N HIS A 227 2.98 -6.26 24.40
CA HIS A 227 3.64 -5.01 24.82
C HIS A 227 2.61 -3.90 25.08
N LEU A 228 1.78 -4.08 26.12
CA LEU A 228 0.64 -3.18 26.39
C LEU A 228 1.05 -1.70 26.53
N ARG A 229 2.22 -1.41 27.12
CA ARG A 229 2.72 -0.03 27.27
C ARG A 229 2.97 0.63 25.92
N GLU A 230 3.58 -0.08 25.00
CA GLU A 230 3.84 0.38 23.64
C GLU A 230 2.52 0.60 22.89
N ALA A 231 1.61 -0.39 22.94
CA ALA A 231 0.31 -0.29 22.30
C ALA A 231 -0.52 0.91 22.82
N VAL A 232 -0.50 1.18 24.13
CA VAL A 232 -1.16 2.35 24.73
C VAL A 232 -0.49 3.66 24.32
N ARG A 233 0.84 3.71 24.26
CA ARG A 233 1.58 4.88 23.76
C ARG A 233 1.17 5.19 22.31
N ASN A 234 1.18 4.17 21.45
CA ASN A 234 0.80 4.29 20.05
C ASN A 234 -0.64 4.80 19.85
N LEU A 235 -1.59 4.37 20.69
CA LEU A 235 -2.95 4.94 20.68
C LEU A 235 -2.97 6.42 21.05
N GLY A 236 -2.11 6.84 21.98
CA GLY A 236 -1.90 8.25 22.32
C GLY A 236 -1.35 9.05 21.14
N ASP A 237 -0.34 8.53 20.44
CA ASP A 237 0.29 9.17 19.29
C ASP A 237 -0.69 9.29 18.12
N LEU A 238 -1.48 8.24 17.85
CA LEU A 238 -2.57 8.26 16.87
C LEU A 238 -3.64 9.30 17.23
N ALA A 239 -4.05 9.37 18.50
CA ALA A 239 -5.03 10.34 18.95
C ALA A 239 -4.50 11.78 18.85
N HIS A 240 -3.23 12.00 19.21
CA HIS A 240 -2.54 13.27 19.04
C HIS A 240 -2.55 13.70 17.58
N TYR A 241 -2.20 12.79 16.66
CA TYR A 241 -2.22 13.08 15.23
C TYR A 241 -3.59 13.57 14.73
N PHE A 242 -4.68 12.92 15.12
CA PHE A 242 -6.02 13.30 14.65
C PHE A 242 -6.63 14.50 15.38
N VAL A 243 -6.23 14.79 16.63
CA VAL A 243 -6.88 15.82 17.47
C VAL A 243 -6.07 17.12 17.52
N THR A 244 -4.75 17.06 17.65
CA THR A 244 -3.92 18.22 18.01
C THR A 244 -2.96 18.67 16.92
N THR A 245 -2.76 17.88 15.87
CA THR A 245 -1.88 18.28 14.76
C THR A 245 -2.43 19.51 14.03
N ASN A 246 -1.54 20.44 13.68
CA ASN A 246 -1.88 21.67 12.96
C ASN A 246 -1.91 21.50 11.43
N GLU A 247 -1.57 20.32 10.93
CA GLU A 247 -1.66 19.99 9.51
C GLU A 247 -3.09 20.11 9.02
N PRO A 248 -3.33 20.89 7.96
CA PRO A 248 -4.66 21.07 7.41
C PRO A 248 -5.16 19.74 6.83
N SER A 249 -6.45 19.47 7.05
CA SER A 249 -7.16 18.46 6.29
C SER A 249 -7.26 18.89 4.82
N ILE A 250 -7.24 17.94 3.89
CA ILE A 250 -7.43 18.23 2.46
C ILE A 250 -8.77 18.90 2.13
N GLY A 251 -9.77 18.75 3.02
CA GLY A 251 -11.08 19.37 2.91
C GLY A 251 -12.09 18.64 2.01
N LEU A 252 -13.37 19.00 2.21
CA LEU A 252 -14.49 18.34 1.53
C LEU A 252 -14.50 18.57 0.01
N SER A 253 -14.09 19.75 -0.46
CA SER A 253 -14.04 20.06 -1.89
C SER A 253 -13.11 19.08 -2.62
N ARG A 254 -11.87 18.94 -2.14
CA ARG A 254 -10.89 18.01 -2.72
C ARG A 254 -11.39 16.58 -2.67
N ALA A 255 -11.97 16.16 -1.54
CA ALA A 255 -12.54 14.82 -1.39
C ALA A 255 -13.64 14.52 -2.42
N LEU A 256 -14.56 15.45 -2.67
CA LEU A 256 -15.62 15.28 -3.68
C LEU A 256 -15.03 15.12 -5.09
N HIS A 257 -14.00 15.90 -5.43
CA HIS A 257 -13.30 15.82 -6.71
C HIS A 257 -12.55 14.49 -6.91
N VAL A 258 -11.92 13.97 -5.86
CA VAL A 258 -11.23 12.66 -5.88
C VAL A 258 -12.24 11.50 -5.94
N MET A 259 -13.35 11.58 -5.20
CA MET A 259 -14.43 10.60 -5.33
C MET A 259 -15.09 10.64 -6.71
N SER A 260 -15.21 11.84 -7.31
CA SER A 260 -15.73 12.01 -8.68
C SER A 260 -14.82 11.37 -9.72
N PHE A 261 -13.50 11.36 -9.50
CA PHE A 261 -12.55 10.73 -10.41
C PHE A 261 -12.85 9.25 -10.60
N GLU A 262 -13.11 8.53 -9.51
CA GLU A 262 -13.40 7.09 -9.54
C GLU A 262 -14.76 6.76 -10.15
N MET A 263 -15.61 7.77 -10.34
CA MET A 263 -16.90 7.66 -11.04
C MET A 263 -16.81 7.98 -12.53
N SER A 264 -15.65 8.44 -12.99
CA SER A 264 -15.41 8.83 -14.37
C SER A 264 -14.89 7.65 -15.23
N PRO A 265 -14.88 7.77 -16.56
CA PRO A 265 -14.25 6.78 -17.45
C PRO A 265 -12.73 6.61 -17.23
N GLU A 266 -12.08 7.63 -16.64
CA GLU A 266 -10.65 7.63 -16.30
C GLU A 266 -10.37 6.96 -14.94
N ALA A 267 -11.40 6.46 -14.26
CA ALA A 267 -11.26 5.83 -12.96
C ALA A 267 -10.18 4.75 -12.95
N SER A 268 -9.45 4.67 -11.85
CA SER A 268 -8.27 3.79 -11.74
C SER A 268 -8.62 2.31 -11.94
N TRP A 269 -9.80 1.90 -11.50
CA TRP A 269 -10.33 0.54 -11.64
C TRP A 269 -10.88 0.22 -13.04
N LEU A 270 -10.95 1.20 -13.94
CA LEU A 270 -11.35 1.05 -15.35
C LEU A 270 -10.18 1.24 -16.32
N ALA A 271 -9.41 2.32 -16.13
CA ALA A 271 -8.33 2.72 -17.03
C ALA A 271 -6.95 2.19 -16.62
N GLY A 272 -6.82 1.63 -15.41
CA GLY A 272 -5.55 1.23 -14.83
C GLY A 272 -4.92 2.32 -13.95
N PRO A 273 -3.65 2.15 -13.52
CA PRO A 273 -2.97 3.11 -12.65
C PRO A 273 -2.87 4.49 -13.32
N SER A 274 -3.05 5.55 -12.54
CA SER A 274 -2.87 6.93 -13.04
C SER A 274 -1.41 7.21 -13.40
N GLU A 275 -1.18 8.13 -14.35
CA GLU A 275 0.17 8.56 -14.78
C GLU A 275 1.02 9.07 -13.62
N VAL A 276 0.38 9.66 -12.60
CA VAL A 276 1.00 10.20 -11.38
C VAL A 276 1.43 9.09 -10.39
N GLY A 277 1.11 7.83 -10.69
CA GLY A 277 1.48 6.67 -9.88
C GLY A 277 0.79 6.62 -8.51
N LEU A 278 1.40 5.91 -7.57
CA LEU A 278 0.89 5.74 -6.20
C LEU A 278 1.44 6.76 -5.20
N ILE A 279 2.55 7.41 -5.55
CA ILE A 279 3.33 8.30 -4.68
C ILE A 279 3.12 9.78 -5.04
N GLY A 280 2.48 10.11 -6.18
CA GLY A 280 2.07 11.50 -6.46
C GLY A 280 0.68 11.84 -5.89
N GLU A 281 0.07 12.94 -6.32
CA GLU A 281 -1.21 13.41 -5.75
C GLU A 281 -2.37 12.58 -6.29
N ALA A 282 -3.36 12.29 -5.43
CA ALA A 282 -4.55 11.58 -5.84
C ALA A 282 -5.29 12.31 -6.98
N PRO A 283 -5.59 11.62 -8.08
CA PRO A 283 -6.22 12.24 -9.23
C PRO A 283 -7.64 12.73 -8.90
N SER A 284 -8.06 13.76 -9.61
CA SER A 284 -9.36 14.40 -9.44
C SER A 284 -10.05 14.63 -10.77
N SER A 285 -11.38 14.62 -10.77
CA SER A 285 -12.17 14.95 -11.95
C SER A 285 -13.22 16.03 -11.67
N SER A 286 -13.92 16.46 -12.73
CA SER A 286 -15.09 17.33 -12.63
C SER A 286 -16.19 16.69 -11.78
N LEU A 287 -16.86 17.50 -10.94
CA LEU A 287 -17.99 17.06 -10.09
C LEU A 287 -19.20 16.56 -10.87
N THR A 288 -19.23 16.76 -12.18
CA THR A 288 -20.31 16.29 -13.06
C THR A 288 -20.54 14.78 -12.94
N TRP A 289 -19.48 13.97 -12.82
CA TRP A 289 -19.59 12.53 -12.63
C TRP A 289 -20.21 12.17 -11.28
N LEU A 290 -19.74 12.79 -10.20
CA LEU A 290 -20.32 12.62 -8.86
C LEU A 290 -21.80 13.00 -8.84
N ILE A 291 -22.17 14.16 -9.41
CA ILE A 291 -23.56 14.61 -9.48
C ILE A 291 -24.41 13.62 -10.28
N GLY A 292 -23.93 13.18 -11.44
CA GLY A 292 -24.64 12.21 -12.27
C GLY A 292 -24.90 10.88 -11.54
N VAL A 293 -23.89 10.33 -10.87
CA VAL A 293 -24.00 9.10 -10.09
C VAL A 293 -24.91 9.29 -8.87
N ALA A 294 -24.79 10.40 -8.15
CA ALA A 294 -25.66 10.70 -7.01
C ALA A 294 -27.13 10.82 -7.44
N LEU A 295 -27.42 11.48 -8.56
CA LEU A 295 -28.78 11.56 -9.12
C LEU A 295 -29.30 10.18 -9.52
N ALA A 296 -28.48 9.35 -10.16
CA ALA A 296 -28.85 7.98 -10.50
C ALA A 296 -29.11 7.13 -9.24
N LEU A 297 -28.30 7.29 -8.19
CA LEU A 297 -28.47 6.61 -6.91
C LEU A 297 -29.76 7.05 -6.19
N ILE A 298 -30.08 8.34 -6.21
CA ILE A 298 -31.35 8.86 -5.67
C ILE A 298 -32.53 8.26 -6.45
N ALA A 299 -32.50 8.34 -7.79
CA ALA A 299 -33.58 7.85 -8.64
C ALA A 299 -33.83 6.35 -8.42
N THR A 300 -32.77 5.54 -8.34
CA THR A 300 -32.88 4.10 -8.08
C THR A 300 -33.33 3.79 -6.64
N THR A 301 -32.91 4.57 -5.64
CA THR A 301 -33.41 4.45 -4.27
C THR A 301 -34.91 4.73 -4.17
N VAL A 302 -35.37 5.82 -4.81
CA VAL A 302 -36.80 6.14 -4.90
C VAL A 302 -37.56 5.05 -5.66
N TRP A 303 -36.97 4.49 -6.72
CA TRP A 303 -37.59 3.39 -7.48
C TRP A 303 -37.77 2.12 -6.65
N VAL A 304 -36.76 1.73 -5.86
CA VAL A 304 -36.87 0.60 -4.92
C VAL A 304 -37.96 0.87 -3.89
N TRP A 305 -37.98 2.07 -3.30
CA TRP A 305 -38.97 2.44 -2.30
C TRP A 305 -40.41 2.45 -2.82
N ARG A 306 -40.61 2.89 -4.07
CA ARG A 306 -41.93 2.88 -4.75
C ARG A 306 -42.31 1.55 -5.37
N SER A 307 -41.40 0.58 -5.45
CA SER A 307 -41.70 -0.74 -5.99
C SER A 307 -42.62 -1.53 -5.06
N ALA A 308 -43.57 -2.26 -5.64
CA ALA A 308 -44.46 -3.18 -4.91
C ALA A 308 -43.65 -4.19 -4.05
N GLU A 309 -44.23 -4.67 -2.95
CA GLU A 309 -43.55 -5.55 -2.00
C GLU A 309 -43.08 -6.86 -2.64
N GLU A 310 -43.83 -7.38 -3.61
CA GLU A 310 -43.51 -8.60 -4.35
C GLU A 310 -42.44 -8.39 -5.44
N SER A 311 -42.09 -7.14 -5.76
CA SER A 311 -41.11 -6.83 -6.78
C SER A 311 -39.71 -7.30 -6.34
N PRO A 312 -38.93 -7.98 -7.20
CA PRO A 312 -37.54 -8.30 -6.93
C PRO A 312 -36.69 -7.08 -6.50
N ARG A 313 -37.02 -5.88 -6.99
CA ARG A 313 -36.36 -4.63 -6.58
C ARG A 313 -36.47 -4.33 -5.10
N ARG A 314 -37.58 -4.72 -4.45
CA ARG A 314 -37.83 -4.42 -3.04
C ARG A 314 -36.74 -5.00 -2.14
N GLN A 315 -36.08 -6.08 -2.56
CA GLN A 315 -34.97 -6.70 -1.83
C GLN A 315 -33.77 -5.75 -1.63
N TYR A 316 -33.60 -4.77 -2.51
CA TYR A 316 -32.51 -3.79 -2.39
C TYR A 316 -32.76 -2.71 -1.33
N LEU A 317 -33.98 -2.62 -0.79
CA LEU A 317 -34.37 -1.57 0.17
C LEU A 317 -33.48 -1.59 1.43
N TYR A 318 -33.14 -2.78 1.92
CA TYR A 318 -32.32 -2.93 3.13
C TYR A 318 -30.82 -2.65 2.90
N SER A 319 -30.36 -2.79 1.66
CA SER A 319 -28.99 -2.46 1.27
C SER A 319 -28.78 -0.98 0.94
N ALA A 320 -29.84 -0.23 0.59
CA ALA A 320 -29.73 1.16 0.18
C ALA A 320 -29.05 2.06 1.23
N PRO A 321 -29.37 1.96 2.54
CA PRO A 321 -28.67 2.74 3.56
C PRO A 321 -27.16 2.50 3.55
N LEU A 322 -26.71 1.25 3.36
CA LEU A 322 -25.29 0.93 3.33
C LEU A 322 -24.56 1.57 2.14
N ILE A 323 -25.18 1.58 0.96
CA ILE A 323 -24.58 2.21 -0.24
C ILE A 323 -24.39 3.71 -0.01
N TRP A 324 -25.42 4.38 0.53
CA TRP A 324 -25.33 5.79 0.89
C TRP A 324 -24.28 6.04 1.97
N THR A 325 -24.26 5.22 3.01
CA THR A 325 -23.28 5.32 4.09
C THR A 325 -21.86 5.11 3.59
N MET A 326 -21.60 4.15 2.69
CA MET A 326 -20.27 3.97 2.09
C MET A 326 -19.84 5.22 1.35
N LEU A 327 -20.70 5.79 0.50
CA LEU A 327 -20.36 7.01 -0.25
C LEU A 327 -20.09 8.21 0.67
N VAL A 328 -20.92 8.42 1.69
CA VAL A 328 -20.76 9.53 2.64
C VAL A 328 -19.55 9.34 3.56
N ALA A 329 -19.43 8.16 4.18
CA ALA A 329 -18.31 7.85 5.08
C ALA A 329 -16.98 7.87 4.33
N GLY A 330 -16.95 7.33 3.11
CA GLY A 330 -15.79 7.38 2.23
C GLY A 330 -15.42 8.82 1.91
N THR A 331 -16.35 9.64 1.43
CA THR A 331 -16.07 11.05 1.12
C THR A 331 -15.54 11.81 2.35
N PHE A 332 -16.14 11.59 3.52
CA PHE A 332 -15.67 12.22 4.76
C PHE A 332 -14.29 11.70 5.19
N ALA A 333 -14.03 10.40 5.08
CA ALA A 333 -12.72 9.83 5.38
C ALA A 333 -11.62 10.39 4.47
N VAL A 334 -11.88 10.56 3.17
CA VAL A 334 -10.97 11.26 2.27
C VAL A 334 -10.78 12.70 2.75
N ALA A 335 -11.85 13.42 3.05
CA ALA A 335 -11.79 14.83 3.48
C ALA A 335 -10.96 15.07 4.76
N GLN A 336 -10.83 14.07 5.62
CA GLN A 336 -10.07 14.12 6.88
C GLN A 336 -8.61 13.69 6.73
N VAL A 337 -8.16 13.26 5.55
CA VAL A 337 -6.73 13.05 5.30
C VAL A 337 -6.01 14.39 5.50
N ARG A 338 -4.91 14.38 6.24
CA ARG A 338 -4.10 15.56 6.53
C ARG A 338 -2.83 15.53 5.69
N GLY A 339 -2.34 16.71 5.33
CA GLY A 339 -1.16 16.83 4.48
C GLY A 339 -1.43 16.39 3.04
N TYR A 340 -0.46 15.68 2.45
CA TYR A 340 -0.50 15.29 1.04
C TYR A 340 -1.40 14.07 0.81
N LEU A 341 -2.30 14.15 -0.15
CA LEU A 341 -3.22 13.06 -0.47
C LEU A 341 -2.57 12.07 -1.44
N PHE A 342 -1.82 11.11 -0.90
CA PHE A 342 -1.31 10.01 -1.70
C PHE A 342 -2.45 9.05 -2.12
N PRO A 343 -2.51 8.60 -3.40
CA PRO A 343 -3.49 7.65 -3.89
C PRO A 343 -3.59 6.37 -3.06
N TYR A 344 -2.46 5.88 -2.53
CA TYR A 344 -2.40 4.62 -1.77
C TYR A 344 -3.18 4.68 -0.44
N VAL A 345 -3.28 5.86 0.20
CA VAL A 345 -3.97 6.05 1.49
C VAL A 345 -5.47 5.82 1.36
N VAL A 346 -6.00 6.06 0.17
CA VAL A 346 -7.44 6.09 -0.13
C VAL A 346 -7.82 5.10 -1.22
N LEU A 347 -7.09 4.01 -1.44
CA LEU A 347 -7.39 3.02 -2.51
C LEU A 347 -8.80 2.43 -2.43
N TRP A 348 -9.35 2.31 -1.22
CA TRP A 348 -10.68 1.76 -0.98
C TRP A 348 -11.82 2.56 -1.63
N ARG A 349 -11.57 3.78 -2.11
CA ARG A 349 -12.56 4.59 -2.82
C ARG A 349 -13.10 3.90 -4.08
N SER A 350 -12.24 3.17 -4.80
CA SER A 350 -12.63 2.42 -5.99
C SER A 350 -13.64 1.33 -5.64
N ILE A 351 -13.40 0.60 -4.54
CA ILE A 351 -14.33 -0.41 -4.00
C ILE A 351 -15.69 0.21 -3.74
N ILE A 352 -15.75 1.35 -3.02
CA ILE A 352 -17.02 2.03 -2.73
C ILE A 352 -17.78 2.35 -4.02
N VAL A 353 -17.10 2.93 -5.00
CA VAL A 353 -17.72 3.33 -6.27
C VAL A 353 -18.17 2.13 -7.10
N ILE A 354 -17.37 1.06 -7.17
CA ILE A 354 -17.76 -0.21 -7.81
C ILE A 354 -19.05 -0.74 -7.22
N PHE A 355 -19.19 -0.74 -5.88
CA PHE A 355 -20.40 -1.22 -5.22
C PHE A 355 -21.60 -0.27 -5.42
N VAL A 356 -21.39 1.04 -5.50
CA VAL A 356 -22.44 2.01 -5.87
C VAL A 356 -22.98 1.70 -7.27
N PHE A 357 -22.09 1.55 -8.26
CA PHE A 357 -22.50 1.21 -9.63
C PHE A 357 -23.17 -0.16 -9.72
N ALA A 358 -22.62 -1.17 -9.03
CA ALA A 358 -23.19 -2.52 -8.99
C ALA A 358 -24.59 -2.52 -8.37
N TRP A 359 -24.82 -1.70 -7.35
CA TRP A 359 -26.13 -1.55 -6.74
C TRP A 359 -27.14 -0.88 -7.68
N ILE A 360 -26.77 0.24 -8.31
CA ILE A 360 -27.59 0.93 -9.32
C ILE A 360 -27.96 -0.04 -10.46
N ALA A 361 -26.97 -0.74 -11.01
CA ALA A 361 -27.17 -1.74 -12.05
C ALA A 361 -28.09 -2.88 -11.58
N GLY A 362 -27.89 -3.38 -10.36
CA GLY A 362 -28.76 -4.41 -9.76
C GLY A 362 -30.22 -3.99 -9.71
N VAL A 363 -30.51 -2.77 -9.23
CA VAL A 363 -31.87 -2.23 -9.16
C VAL A 363 -32.51 -2.10 -10.56
N VAL A 364 -31.77 -1.57 -11.53
CA VAL A 364 -32.25 -1.39 -12.91
C VAL A 364 -32.57 -2.75 -13.53
N LEU A 365 -31.72 -3.76 -13.29
CA LEU A 365 -31.80 -5.07 -13.92
C LEU A 365 -32.69 -6.08 -13.18
N ALA A 366 -33.15 -5.79 -11.96
CA ALA A 366 -33.85 -6.77 -11.09
C ALA A 366 -35.12 -7.38 -11.70
N ASN A 367 -35.84 -6.66 -12.58
CA ASN A 367 -37.05 -7.17 -13.25
C ASN A 367 -36.79 -7.56 -14.73
N THR A 368 -35.54 -7.71 -15.14
CA THR A 368 -35.25 -8.17 -16.49
C THR A 368 -35.72 -9.61 -16.67
N THR A 369 -36.38 -9.89 -17.80
CA THR A 369 -36.96 -11.21 -18.09
C THR A 369 -35.89 -12.29 -18.08
N LYS A 370 -36.30 -13.56 -17.91
CA LYS A 370 -35.41 -14.74 -18.05
C LYS A 370 -34.61 -14.76 -19.36
N PHE A 371 -35.01 -14.00 -20.37
CA PHE A 371 -34.32 -13.88 -21.66
C PHE A 371 -33.15 -12.88 -21.64
N ARG A 372 -33.17 -11.87 -20.75
CA ARG A 372 -32.10 -10.87 -20.60
C ARG A 372 -31.05 -11.26 -19.55
N GLN A 373 -31.41 -12.08 -18.57
CA GLN A 373 -30.46 -12.63 -17.58
C GLN A 373 -29.26 -13.39 -18.19
N PRO A 374 -29.41 -14.19 -19.26
CA PRO A 374 -28.29 -14.80 -19.96
C PRO A 374 -27.33 -13.75 -20.52
N MET A 375 -27.83 -12.69 -21.17
CA MET A 375 -26.96 -11.63 -21.70
C MET A 375 -26.24 -10.86 -20.59
N ILE A 376 -26.93 -10.54 -19.49
CA ILE A 376 -26.31 -9.89 -18.32
C ILE A 376 -25.20 -10.77 -17.75
N THR A 377 -25.44 -12.09 -17.70
CA THR A 377 -24.43 -13.06 -17.25
C THR A 377 -23.27 -13.13 -18.23
N VAL A 378 -23.52 -13.13 -19.55
CA VAL A 378 -22.47 -13.10 -20.59
C VAL A 378 -21.64 -11.82 -20.49
N VAL A 379 -22.26 -10.65 -20.32
CA VAL A 379 -21.54 -9.37 -20.14
C VAL A 379 -20.72 -9.39 -18.86
N ALA A 380 -21.27 -9.87 -17.74
CA ALA A 380 -20.53 -9.99 -16.49
C ALA A 380 -19.34 -10.96 -16.60
N ILE A 381 -19.51 -12.09 -17.31
CA ILE A 381 -18.42 -13.02 -17.61
C ILE A 381 -17.41 -12.39 -18.56
N GLY A 382 -17.85 -11.63 -19.56
CA GLY A 382 -16.98 -10.91 -20.49
C GLY A 382 -16.11 -9.88 -19.76
N LEU A 383 -16.71 -9.09 -18.87
CA LEU A 383 -16.00 -8.15 -17.99
C LEU A 383 -15.05 -8.87 -17.03
N PHE A 384 -15.46 -10.01 -16.48
CA PHE A 384 -14.60 -10.85 -15.65
C PHE A 384 -13.37 -11.36 -16.42
N VAL A 385 -13.58 -11.89 -17.63
CA VAL A 385 -12.48 -12.36 -18.50
C VAL A 385 -11.58 -11.20 -18.90
N LEU A 386 -12.15 -10.05 -19.26
CA LEU A 386 -11.38 -8.85 -19.59
C LEU A 386 -10.56 -8.35 -18.39
N ASN A 387 -11.11 -8.41 -17.18
CA ASN A 387 -10.36 -8.11 -15.95
C ASN A 387 -9.26 -9.13 -15.67
N ILE A 388 -9.49 -10.42 -15.92
CA ILE A 388 -8.41 -11.43 -15.82
C ILE A 388 -7.29 -11.11 -16.80
N VAL A 389 -7.62 -10.82 -18.06
CA VAL A 389 -6.63 -10.46 -19.08
C VAL A 389 -5.89 -9.18 -18.67
N GLY A 390 -6.62 -8.15 -18.24
CA GLY A 390 -6.06 -6.89 -17.74
C GLY A 390 -5.22 -7.06 -16.47
N ALA A 391 -5.51 -8.07 -15.64
CA ALA A 391 -4.68 -8.42 -14.48
C ALA A 391 -3.42 -9.18 -14.89
N ILE A 392 -3.47 -10.04 -15.90
CA ILE A 392 -2.33 -10.86 -16.35
C ILE A 392 -1.36 -10.07 -17.22
N LEU A 393 -1.85 -9.29 -18.19
CA LEU A 393 -1.00 -8.62 -19.19
C LEU A 393 0.09 -7.75 -18.58
N PRO A 394 -0.20 -6.86 -17.59
CA PRO A 394 0.82 -6.04 -16.98
C PRO A 394 1.86 -6.85 -16.20
N VAL A 395 1.47 -7.99 -15.60
CA VAL A 395 2.40 -8.84 -14.85
C VAL A 395 3.43 -9.50 -15.80
N VAL A 396 3.04 -9.76 -17.05
CA VAL A 396 3.90 -10.43 -18.04
C VAL A 396 4.87 -9.45 -18.73
N ASP A 397 4.55 -8.15 -18.72
CA ASP A 397 5.47 -7.13 -19.21
C ASP A 397 6.52 -6.81 -18.13
N ASN A 398 7.80 -7.07 -18.41
CA ASN A 398 8.89 -7.01 -17.43
C ASN A 398 9.72 -5.71 -17.49
N LYS A 399 9.34 -4.71 -18.29
CA LYS A 399 10.29 -3.65 -18.70
C LYS A 399 10.48 -2.47 -17.75
N THR A 400 9.56 -2.17 -16.82
CA THR A 400 9.60 -0.89 -16.06
C THR A 400 9.69 -1.00 -14.53
N SER A 401 9.15 -2.04 -13.90
CA SER A 401 9.21 -2.18 -12.42
C SER A 401 10.43 -2.97 -11.93
N THR A 402 11.14 -3.66 -12.83
CA THR A 402 12.30 -4.47 -12.45
C THR A 402 13.55 -3.62 -12.26
N SER A 403 13.69 -2.47 -12.94
CA SER A 403 14.90 -1.64 -12.87
C SER A 403 15.23 -1.18 -11.46
N ASP A 404 14.25 -0.71 -10.68
CA ASP A 404 14.51 -0.14 -9.36
C ASP A 404 14.84 -1.22 -8.33
N ALA A 405 14.11 -2.33 -8.37
CA ALA A 405 14.40 -3.49 -7.52
C ALA A 405 15.76 -4.13 -7.88
N ASP A 406 16.09 -4.21 -9.18
CA ASP A 406 17.38 -4.71 -9.66
C ASP A 406 18.51 -3.78 -9.22
N ASN A 407 18.31 -2.46 -9.26
CA ASN A 407 19.24 -1.45 -8.79
C ASN A 407 19.46 -1.56 -7.27
N VAL A 408 18.39 -1.66 -6.46
CA VAL A 408 18.50 -1.86 -5.01
C VAL A 408 19.25 -3.17 -4.70
N HIS A 409 18.94 -4.24 -5.42
CA HIS A 409 19.63 -5.52 -5.26
C HIS A 409 21.11 -5.45 -5.67
N LEU A 410 21.45 -4.66 -6.69
CA LEU A 410 22.83 -4.38 -7.08
C LEU A 410 23.57 -3.64 -5.96
N ALA A 411 22.98 -2.59 -5.38
CA ALA A 411 23.56 -1.87 -4.25
C ALA A 411 23.83 -2.79 -3.05
N ILE A 412 22.85 -3.63 -2.69
CA ILE A 412 22.99 -4.63 -1.62
C ILE A 412 24.12 -5.62 -1.93
N LYS A 413 24.21 -6.13 -3.16
CA LYS A 413 25.30 -7.03 -3.57
C LYS A 413 26.66 -6.38 -3.43
N GLN A 414 26.80 -5.12 -3.87
CA GLN A 414 28.03 -4.35 -3.72
C GLN A 414 28.38 -4.17 -2.24
N ALA A 415 27.41 -3.84 -1.39
CA ALA A 415 27.62 -3.66 0.04
C ALA A 415 28.06 -4.94 0.77
N VAL A 416 27.44 -6.08 0.43
CA VAL A 416 27.83 -7.39 0.98
C VAL A 416 29.23 -7.78 0.50
N GLU A 417 29.57 -7.54 -0.76
CA GLU A 417 30.92 -7.79 -1.28
C GLU A 417 31.95 -6.88 -0.60
N PHE A 418 31.64 -5.59 -0.42
CA PHE A 418 32.48 -4.65 0.31
C PHE A 418 32.79 -5.17 1.72
N HIS A 419 31.77 -5.54 2.50
CA HIS A 419 31.95 -6.10 3.84
C HIS A 419 32.78 -7.40 3.83
N ARG A 420 32.64 -8.23 2.80
CA ARG A 420 33.44 -9.46 2.67
C ARG A 420 34.92 -9.16 2.43
N THR A 421 35.22 -8.11 1.66
CA THR A 421 36.61 -7.70 1.35
C THR A 421 37.25 -6.87 2.45
N ALA A 422 36.46 -6.12 3.22
CA ALA A 422 36.88 -5.30 4.35
C ALA A 422 35.93 -5.55 5.55
N PRO A 423 36.06 -6.70 6.25
CA PRO A 423 35.22 -7.01 7.39
C PRO A 423 35.43 -6.02 8.52
N THR A 424 34.36 -5.74 9.25
CA THR A 424 34.39 -4.92 10.47
C THR A 424 34.44 -5.82 11.69
N ASP A 425 35.20 -5.43 12.72
CA ASP A 425 35.33 -6.21 13.97
C ASP A 425 34.08 -6.13 14.87
N GLY A 426 33.11 -5.28 14.53
CA GLY A 426 31.86 -5.10 15.25
C GLY A 426 30.72 -4.60 14.34
N PRO A 427 29.59 -4.20 14.95
CA PRO A 427 28.36 -3.95 14.21
C PRO A 427 28.43 -2.70 13.34
N ILE A 428 27.73 -2.78 12.20
CA ILE A 428 27.51 -1.67 11.28
C ILE A 428 26.29 -0.87 11.76
N MET A 429 26.47 0.42 12.03
CA MET A 429 25.36 1.34 12.25
C MET A 429 24.87 1.88 10.92
N LEU A 430 23.66 1.53 10.52
CA LEU A 430 22.99 2.10 9.36
C LEU A 430 22.37 3.44 9.75
N LYS A 431 22.63 4.46 8.93
CA LYS A 431 22.00 5.78 9.02
C LYS A 431 21.38 6.20 7.70
N LEU A 432 20.29 6.96 7.77
CA LEU A 432 19.74 7.61 6.59
C LEU A 432 20.69 8.74 6.16
N GLY A 433 21.20 8.66 4.94
CA GLY A 433 22.04 9.68 4.31
C GLY A 433 21.23 10.77 3.61
N ASP A 434 20.02 10.44 3.21
CA ASP A 434 18.92 11.31 2.78
C ASP A 434 17.66 10.44 2.56
N GLY A 435 16.59 11.06 2.05
CA GLY A 435 15.39 10.32 1.66
C GLY A 435 14.62 9.73 2.84
N GLY A 436 13.52 9.05 2.51
CA GLY A 436 12.62 8.44 3.48
C GLY A 436 12.80 6.92 3.58
N LEU A 437 11.93 6.27 4.33
CA LEU A 437 11.92 4.81 4.55
C LEU A 437 11.40 3.99 3.36
N VAL A 438 11.46 4.55 2.15
CA VAL A 438 10.74 4.03 0.97
C VAL A 438 11.67 3.24 0.03
N GLY A 439 13.00 3.42 0.13
CA GLY A 439 13.99 2.90 -0.82
C GLY A 439 14.93 1.81 -0.27
N LEU A 440 16.25 2.06 -0.40
CA LEU A 440 17.33 1.09 -0.17
C LEU A 440 17.51 0.77 1.31
N TYR A 441 17.28 1.74 2.20
CA TYR A 441 17.60 1.63 3.62
C TYR A 441 16.92 0.42 4.31
N PRO A 442 15.58 0.24 4.25
CA PRO A 442 14.97 -0.94 4.86
C PRO A 442 15.38 -2.26 4.20
N ALA A 443 15.62 -2.25 2.89
CA ALA A 443 16.04 -3.43 2.14
C ALA A 443 17.42 -3.91 2.60
N LEU A 444 18.34 -2.97 2.85
CA LEU A 444 19.67 -3.26 3.36
C LEU A 444 19.62 -3.81 4.79
N VAL A 445 18.82 -3.22 5.69
CA VAL A 445 18.62 -3.73 7.06
C VAL A 445 18.17 -5.20 7.01
N TYR A 446 17.15 -5.49 6.20
CA TYR A 446 16.62 -6.84 6.04
C TYR A 446 17.67 -7.84 5.50
N ASP A 447 18.37 -7.49 4.42
CA ASP A 447 19.32 -8.41 3.78
C ASP A 447 20.58 -8.65 4.61
N LEU A 448 21.10 -7.63 5.32
CA LEU A 448 22.21 -7.82 6.27
C LEU A 448 21.82 -8.75 7.43
N GLU A 449 20.60 -8.61 7.97
CA GLU A 449 20.11 -9.47 9.05
C GLU A 449 19.82 -10.91 8.56
N GLU A 450 19.33 -11.09 7.34
CA GLU A 450 19.15 -12.41 6.72
C GLU A 450 20.49 -13.14 6.55
N ARG A 451 21.56 -12.39 6.24
CA ARG A 451 22.93 -12.91 6.09
C ARG A 451 23.68 -13.06 7.42
N GLY A 452 23.10 -12.61 8.53
CA GLY A 452 23.75 -12.63 9.84
C GLY A 452 24.94 -11.66 9.95
N ILE A 453 24.98 -10.61 9.12
CA ILE A 453 25.98 -9.55 9.23
C ILE A 453 25.56 -8.64 10.40
N PRO A 454 26.41 -8.48 11.44
CA PRO A 454 26.08 -7.64 12.59
C PRO A 454 25.80 -6.20 12.16
N ASN A 455 24.56 -5.77 12.34
CA ASN A 455 24.12 -4.44 11.98
C ASN A 455 23.04 -3.96 12.96
N GLY A 456 22.80 -2.66 12.95
CA GLY A 456 21.63 -2.06 13.57
C GLY A 456 21.41 -0.66 13.04
N ILE A 457 20.39 0.00 13.56
CA ILE A 457 19.93 1.31 13.08
C ILE A 457 20.03 2.36 14.19
N GLU A 458 19.89 3.63 13.81
CA GLU A 458 19.91 4.74 14.76
C GLU A 458 18.76 4.68 15.79
N PRO A 459 19.04 4.93 17.09
CA PRO A 459 18.00 5.07 18.11
C PRO A 459 16.93 6.12 17.75
N GLY A 460 15.69 5.87 18.13
CA GLY A 460 14.54 6.70 17.77
C GLY A 460 13.76 6.23 16.53
N THR A 461 14.22 5.16 15.87
CA THR A 461 13.55 4.52 14.72
C THR A 461 12.89 3.18 15.07
N GLU A 462 12.80 2.84 16.36
CA GLU A 462 12.25 1.56 16.85
C GLU A 462 10.77 1.40 16.48
N TRP A 463 10.05 2.51 16.35
CA TRP A 463 8.65 2.51 15.93
C TRP A 463 8.45 2.01 14.49
N VAL A 464 9.51 1.97 13.67
CA VAL A 464 9.50 1.41 12.31
C VAL A 464 10.04 -0.01 12.30
N PHE A 465 11.22 -0.20 12.88
CA PHE A 465 12.02 -1.42 12.70
C PHE A 465 12.03 -2.36 13.92
N GLY A 466 11.26 -2.05 14.97
CA GLY A 466 11.26 -2.82 16.21
C GLY A 466 12.56 -2.66 16.99
N ASP A 467 13.03 -3.74 17.62
CA ASP A 467 14.15 -3.74 18.57
C ASP A 467 15.55 -3.67 17.91
N ARG A 468 15.65 -3.16 16.68
CA ARG A 468 16.89 -3.14 15.87
C ARG A 468 17.78 -1.93 16.14
N ALA A 469 17.35 -1.00 16.97
CA ALA A 469 18.16 0.15 17.34
C ALA A 469 19.45 -0.30 18.04
N LEU A 470 20.59 0.14 17.50
CA LEU A 470 21.89 -0.20 18.05
C LEU A 470 22.22 0.79 19.17
N THR A 471 22.26 0.30 20.41
CA THR A 471 22.62 1.12 21.59
C THR A 471 24.10 1.03 21.95
N ASP A 472 24.79 0.02 21.44
CA ASP A 472 26.21 -0.22 21.69
C ASP A 472 27.10 0.51 20.67
N GLU A 473 28.40 0.62 20.95
CA GLU A 473 29.34 1.28 20.04
C GLU A 473 29.43 0.53 18.70
N ALA A 474 29.16 1.25 17.62
CA ALA A 474 29.33 0.75 16.25
C ALA A 474 30.80 0.79 15.85
N SER A 475 31.23 -0.12 14.98
CA SER A 475 32.59 -0.08 14.42
C SER A 475 32.67 0.81 13.19
N THR A 476 31.59 0.86 12.41
CA THR A 476 31.48 1.69 11.21
C THR A 476 30.07 2.22 11.07
N LEU A 477 29.93 3.42 10.53
CA LEU A 477 28.64 3.98 10.14
C LEU A 477 28.49 3.89 8.64
N TRP A 478 27.35 3.39 8.16
CA TRP A 478 26.99 3.38 6.75
C TRP A 478 25.81 4.30 6.53
N PHE A 479 26.03 5.40 5.82
CA PHE A 479 24.98 6.27 5.34
C PHE A 479 24.41 5.69 4.06
N VAL A 480 23.11 5.41 4.06
CA VAL A 480 22.37 4.96 2.89
C VAL A 480 21.70 6.16 2.25
N CYS A 481 22.09 6.48 1.03
CA CYS A 481 21.55 7.60 0.28
C CYS A 481 20.63 7.07 -0.81
N ASP A 482 19.39 7.54 -0.84
CA ASP A 482 18.40 7.33 -1.90
C ASP A 482 18.50 8.42 -3.00
N THR A 483 19.22 9.53 -2.76
CA THR A 483 19.59 10.49 -3.83
C THR A 483 21.10 10.54 -4.09
N GLY A 484 21.43 10.90 -5.31
CA GLY A 484 22.79 11.10 -5.79
C GLY A 484 23.44 12.33 -5.20
N THR A 485 22.69 13.41 -4.93
CA THR A 485 23.27 14.63 -4.35
C THR A 485 23.80 14.35 -2.95
N ALA A 486 23.02 13.72 -2.06
CA ALA A 486 23.52 13.39 -0.73
C ALA A 486 24.65 12.35 -0.79
N PHE A 487 24.53 11.35 -1.66
CA PHE A 487 25.63 10.41 -1.93
C PHE A 487 26.92 11.14 -2.31
N SER A 488 26.85 12.12 -3.23
CA SER A 488 28.01 12.89 -3.67
C SER A 488 28.66 13.70 -2.55
N LEU A 489 27.83 14.34 -1.71
CA LEU A 489 28.31 15.17 -0.61
C LEU A 489 28.93 14.34 0.51
N LEU A 490 28.34 13.18 0.83
CA LEU A 490 28.89 12.22 1.80
C LEU A 490 30.15 11.57 1.27
N ALA A 491 30.17 11.13 0.01
CA ALA A 491 31.35 10.50 -0.61
C ALA A 491 32.52 11.47 -0.82
N ALA A 492 32.30 12.78 -0.68
CA ALA A 492 33.34 13.81 -0.73
C ALA A 492 33.93 14.16 0.65
N GLN A 493 33.34 13.64 1.75
CA GLN A 493 33.86 13.89 3.08
C GLN A 493 35.20 13.17 3.32
N PRO A 494 36.07 13.71 4.20
CA PRO A 494 37.26 12.99 4.64
C PRO A 494 36.90 11.62 5.20
N GLU A 495 37.75 10.62 4.94
CA GLU A 495 37.61 9.24 5.44
C GLU A 495 36.39 8.46 4.93
N ALA A 496 35.60 9.05 4.02
CA ALA A 496 34.50 8.39 3.35
C ALA A 496 34.99 7.21 2.48
N GLN A 497 34.33 6.06 2.61
CA GLN A 497 34.53 4.91 1.75
C GLN A 497 33.23 4.60 1.00
N VAL A 498 33.28 4.58 -0.34
CA VAL A 498 32.12 4.21 -1.14
C VAL A 498 31.91 2.71 -1.04
N VAL A 499 30.83 2.30 -0.36
CA VAL A 499 30.44 0.90 -0.18
C VAL A 499 29.68 0.39 -1.40
N SER A 500 28.78 1.21 -1.92
CA SER A 500 28.01 0.92 -3.12
C SER A 500 27.68 2.20 -3.87
N VAL A 501 27.56 2.08 -5.19
CA VAL A 501 27.06 3.14 -6.06
C VAL A 501 26.30 2.50 -7.21
N VAL A 502 25.06 2.92 -7.37
CA VAL A 502 24.24 2.57 -8.53
C VAL A 502 24.05 3.84 -9.33
N THR A 503 24.52 3.81 -10.57
CA THR A 503 24.58 4.98 -11.44
C THR A 503 24.50 4.52 -12.90
N PRO A 504 23.86 5.29 -13.79
CA PRO A 504 23.89 4.99 -15.23
C PRO A 504 25.21 5.42 -15.88
N PHE A 505 26.08 6.10 -15.14
CA PHE A 505 27.34 6.66 -15.62
C PHE A 505 28.49 5.65 -15.55
N ASN A 506 29.47 5.81 -16.44
CA ASN A 506 30.77 5.16 -16.26
C ASN A 506 31.56 5.87 -15.15
N GLU A 507 32.67 5.27 -14.70
CA GLU A 507 33.45 5.78 -13.57
C GLU A 507 33.97 7.23 -13.78
N PRO A 508 34.51 7.63 -14.96
CA PRO A 508 34.86 9.02 -15.21
C PRO A 508 33.69 10.01 -15.13
N ASP A 509 32.57 9.67 -15.76
CA ASP A 509 31.37 10.51 -15.79
C ASP A 509 30.78 10.65 -14.38
N GLU A 510 30.73 9.56 -13.61
CA GLU A 510 30.28 9.52 -12.23
C GLU A 510 31.15 10.40 -11.32
N ALA A 511 32.47 10.32 -11.46
CA ALA A 511 33.40 11.18 -10.73
C ALA A 511 33.18 12.67 -11.06
N LYS A 512 32.91 12.98 -12.32
CA LYS A 512 32.63 14.35 -12.78
C LYS A 512 31.29 14.87 -12.26
N VAL A 513 30.23 14.06 -12.27
CA VAL A 513 28.92 14.41 -11.68
C VAL A 513 29.07 14.70 -10.19
N ARG A 514 29.78 13.84 -9.45
CA ARG A 514 30.05 14.06 -8.02
C ARG A 514 30.79 15.38 -7.79
N GLN A 515 31.81 15.66 -8.60
CA GLN A 515 32.56 16.93 -8.52
C GLN A 515 31.65 18.15 -8.73
N LEU A 516 30.80 18.12 -9.76
CA LEU A 516 29.88 19.21 -10.08
C LEU A 516 28.84 19.42 -8.97
N GLN A 517 28.25 18.34 -8.45
CA GLN A 517 27.28 18.43 -7.35
C GLN A 517 27.91 19.00 -6.07
N VAL A 518 29.11 18.54 -5.70
CA VAL A 518 29.82 19.08 -4.53
C VAL A 518 30.17 20.55 -4.72
N GLN A 519 30.70 20.93 -5.89
CA GLN A 519 31.02 22.33 -6.21
C GLN A 519 29.80 23.23 -6.09
N LEU A 520 28.69 22.86 -6.74
CA LEU A 520 27.47 23.67 -6.73
C LEU A 520 26.82 23.72 -5.35
N ALA A 521 26.82 22.61 -4.60
CA ALA A 521 26.32 22.58 -3.23
C ALA A 521 27.13 23.50 -2.29
N THR A 522 28.46 23.50 -2.39
CA THR A 522 29.31 24.42 -1.61
C THR A 522 29.05 25.88 -1.99
N GLN A 523 28.81 26.17 -3.27
CA GLN A 523 28.44 27.53 -3.70
C GLN A 523 27.08 27.93 -3.12
N LEU A 524 26.07 27.06 -3.21
CA LEU A 524 24.73 27.27 -2.63
C LEU A 524 24.80 27.52 -1.12
N GLN A 525 25.60 26.74 -0.40
CA GLN A 525 25.86 26.97 1.03
C GLN A 525 26.45 28.36 1.29
N THR A 526 27.47 28.73 0.51
CA THR A 526 28.19 30.01 0.69
C THR A 526 27.26 31.21 0.49
N ILE A 527 26.29 31.10 -0.43
CA ILE A 527 25.31 32.16 -0.69
C ILE A 527 24.01 32.01 0.14
N GLY A 528 23.88 30.97 0.96
CA GLY A 528 22.73 30.74 1.84
C GLY A 528 21.46 30.25 1.14
N HIS A 529 21.60 29.54 0.01
CA HIS A 529 20.51 29.04 -0.83
C HIS A 529 20.42 27.50 -0.84
N GLU A 530 20.48 26.89 0.35
CA GLU A 530 20.48 25.43 0.53
C GLU A 530 19.16 24.77 0.10
N GLU A 531 18.06 25.52 0.00
CA GLU A 531 16.77 25.04 -0.49
C GLU A 531 16.82 24.50 -1.93
N PHE A 532 17.86 24.83 -2.70
CA PHE A 532 18.06 24.34 -4.06
C PHE A 532 18.89 23.05 -4.15
N LEU A 533 19.35 22.48 -3.03
CA LEU A 533 20.15 21.25 -3.04
C LEU A 533 19.41 20.09 -3.72
N SER A 534 18.10 19.94 -3.50
CA SER A 534 17.26 18.95 -4.20
C SER A 534 17.17 19.18 -5.71
N SER A 535 17.36 20.42 -6.18
CA SER A 535 17.33 20.75 -7.60
C SER A 535 18.58 20.28 -8.36
N LEU A 536 19.67 19.92 -7.67
CA LEU A 536 20.91 19.47 -8.29
C LEU A 536 20.78 18.14 -9.06
N GLU A 537 19.71 17.38 -8.83
CA GLU A 537 19.40 16.16 -9.59
C GLU A 537 18.53 16.41 -10.82
N SER A 538 17.97 17.61 -10.92
CA SER A 538 17.03 17.93 -11.98
C SER A 538 17.76 18.10 -13.32
N PRO A 539 17.20 17.59 -14.44
CA PRO A 539 17.66 17.98 -15.77
C PRO A 539 17.45 19.48 -16.04
N LEU A 540 16.65 20.16 -15.20
CA LEU A 540 16.41 21.60 -15.23
C LEU A 540 17.25 22.37 -14.20
N VAL A 541 18.28 21.77 -13.59
CA VAL A 541 19.12 22.44 -12.58
C VAL A 541 19.64 23.80 -13.05
N SER A 542 20.11 23.90 -14.30
CA SER A 542 20.58 25.18 -14.85
C SER A 542 19.50 26.25 -14.88
N LEU A 543 18.22 25.88 -15.07
CA LEU A 543 17.10 26.80 -15.01
C LEU A 543 16.74 27.14 -13.56
N ALA A 544 16.69 26.13 -12.68
CA ALA A 544 16.34 26.29 -11.27
C ALA A 544 17.29 27.27 -10.55
N LEU A 545 18.58 27.26 -10.91
CA LEU A 545 19.59 28.11 -10.31
C LEU A 545 19.79 29.45 -11.03
N THR A 546 18.91 29.82 -11.97
CA THR A 546 19.03 31.07 -12.73
C THR A 546 18.93 32.28 -11.80
N GLY A 547 19.89 33.20 -11.90
CA GLY A 547 19.90 34.44 -11.11
C GLY A 547 20.57 34.33 -9.74
N LEU A 548 21.08 33.15 -9.38
CA LEU A 548 21.97 32.95 -8.24
C LEU A 548 23.43 33.20 -8.67
N ASP A 549 24.26 33.71 -7.75
CA ASP A 549 25.69 33.95 -7.99
C ASP A 549 26.48 32.64 -7.86
N ILE A 550 26.40 31.79 -8.90
CA ILE A 550 27.01 30.46 -8.95
C ILE A 550 27.66 30.19 -10.32
N ASP A 551 28.40 29.09 -10.43
CA ASP A 551 28.96 28.63 -11.70
C ASP A 551 27.87 28.05 -12.61
N HIS A 552 27.35 28.89 -13.51
CA HIS A 552 26.32 28.50 -14.47
C HIS A 552 26.82 27.52 -15.55
N ASP A 553 28.12 27.50 -15.86
CA ASP A 553 28.68 26.52 -16.79
C ASP A 553 28.71 25.13 -16.15
N ALA A 554 29.07 25.04 -14.87
CA ALA A 554 28.98 23.81 -14.09
C ALA A 554 27.52 23.32 -13.95
N ALA A 555 26.56 24.24 -13.75
CA ALA A 555 25.14 23.89 -13.69
C ALA A 555 24.61 23.39 -15.04
N ALA A 556 25.02 23.99 -16.16
CA ALA A 556 24.67 23.53 -17.51
C ALA A 556 25.31 22.17 -17.84
N GLU A 557 26.56 21.97 -17.42
CA GLU A 557 27.25 20.68 -17.57
C GLU A 557 26.51 19.59 -16.76
N LEU A 558 26.19 19.85 -15.49
CA LEU A 558 25.44 18.92 -14.64
C LEU A 558 24.06 18.60 -15.23
N ALA A 559 23.34 19.61 -15.75
CA ALA A 559 22.06 19.40 -16.44
C ALA A 559 22.19 18.42 -17.62
N SER A 560 23.32 18.44 -18.34
CA SER A 560 23.56 17.50 -19.45
C SER A 560 23.80 16.05 -18.99
N TYR A 561 24.35 15.85 -17.79
CA TYR A 561 24.42 14.53 -17.17
C TYR A 561 23.04 14.08 -16.68
N ASN A 562 22.31 14.96 -15.99
CA ASN A 562 20.97 14.67 -15.49
C ASN A 562 19.96 14.40 -16.63
N ALA A 563 20.15 14.98 -17.82
CA ALA A 563 19.33 14.64 -18.99
C ALA A 563 19.57 13.22 -19.53
N ARG A 564 20.65 12.55 -19.11
CA ARG A 564 20.96 11.15 -19.46
C ARG A 564 20.44 10.15 -18.43
N THR A 565 19.98 10.59 -17.26
CA THR A 565 19.36 9.69 -16.29
C THR A 565 17.93 9.37 -16.74
N PRO A 566 17.45 8.13 -16.57
CA PRO A 566 16.09 7.75 -16.98
C PRO A 566 15.03 8.58 -16.25
N GLU A 567 15.22 8.78 -14.95
CA GLU A 567 14.36 9.54 -14.03
C GLU A 567 15.23 10.12 -12.89
N PRO A 568 14.79 11.20 -12.20
CA PRO A 568 15.40 11.66 -10.95
C PRO A 568 15.41 10.54 -9.89
N GLY A 569 16.47 10.43 -9.06
CA GLY A 569 16.60 9.34 -8.07
C GLY A 569 17.16 8.01 -8.61
N PHE A 570 17.54 7.93 -9.89
CA PHE A 570 18.18 6.72 -10.46
C PHE A 570 19.65 6.53 -10.02
N ARG A 571 20.23 7.53 -9.34
CA ARG A 571 21.59 7.50 -8.82
C ARG A 571 21.54 7.53 -7.30
N PHE A 572 22.05 6.49 -6.65
CA PHE A 572 21.99 6.32 -5.19
C PHE A 572 23.12 5.38 -4.72
N GLY A 573 23.37 5.29 -3.41
CA GLY A 573 24.50 4.51 -2.92
C GLY A 573 24.65 4.46 -1.41
N ILE A 574 25.75 3.84 -0.97
CA ILE A 574 26.08 3.70 0.46
C ILE A 574 27.50 4.21 0.67
N VAL A 575 27.68 5.04 1.69
CA VAL A 575 28.98 5.60 2.09
C VAL A 575 29.28 5.19 3.53
N ALA A 576 30.43 4.56 3.75
CA ALA A 576 30.91 4.16 5.06
C ALA A 576 31.89 5.17 5.66
N PHE A 577 31.86 5.28 6.98
CA PHE A 577 32.80 6.03 7.81
C PHE A 577 33.27 5.18 8.99
N PRO A 578 34.51 5.36 9.46
CA PRO A 578 34.92 4.94 10.80
C PRO A 578 33.99 5.56 11.86
N ALA A 579 33.76 4.84 12.96
CA ALA A 579 32.82 5.29 13.98
C ALA A 579 33.22 6.58 14.72
N ASP A 580 34.52 6.85 14.76
CA ASP A 580 35.14 8.03 15.36
C ASP A 580 35.27 9.21 14.40
N SER A 581 34.94 9.02 13.11
CA SER A 581 35.15 9.99 12.04
C SER A 581 33.86 10.39 11.33
N VAL A 582 32.76 10.44 12.08
CA VAL A 582 31.46 10.87 11.54
C VAL A 582 31.56 12.36 11.14
N PRO A 583 31.28 12.71 9.88
CA PRO A 583 31.38 14.10 9.45
C PRO A 583 30.29 14.96 10.08
N ASP A 584 30.66 16.16 10.53
CA ASP A 584 29.69 17.21 10.87
C ASP A 584 29.06 17.74 9.59
N LEU A 585 27.82 17.29 9.31
CA LEU A 585 27.08 17.68 8.12
C LEU A 585 26.49 19.08 8.31
N TRP A 586 26.88 20.02 7.45
CA TRP A 586 26.33 21.38 7.45
C TRP A 586 24.93 21.44 6.84
N TRP A 587 24.55 20.43 6.06
CA TRP A 587 23.23 20.30 5.47
C TRP A 587 22.36 19.36 6.30
N SER A 588 21.05 19.63 6.33
CA SER A 588 20.10 18.72 6.94
C SER A 588 19.78 17.57 5.99
N LEU A 589 19.49 16.39 6.53
CA LEU A 589 18.89 15.27 5.78
C LEU A 589 17.54 15.67 5.15
N ASN A 590 16.84 16.67 5.71
CA ASN A 590 15.61 17.25 5.16
C ASN A 590 15.86 18.21 3.97
N ALA A 591 17.11 18.54 3.63
CA ALA A 591 17.41 19.45 2.52
C ALA A 591 17.18 18.81 1.14
N PHE A 592 16.97 17.49 1.09
CA PHE A 592 16.76 16.72 -0.14
C PHE A 592 15.33 16.16 -0.28
N SER A 593 14.44 16.42 0.69
CA SER A 593 13.05 15.93 0.74
C SER A 593 12.04 16.89 0.09
#